data_AF-A0A815WZZ4-F1
#
_entry.id   AF-A0A815WZZ4-F1
#
_cell.length_a   1.000
_cell.length_b   1.000
_cell.length_c   1.000
_cell.angle_alpha   90.00
_cell.angle_beta   90.00
_cell.angle_gamma   90.00
#
_symmetry.space_group_name_H-M   'P 1'
#
loop_
_entity.id
_entity.type
_entity.pdbx_description
1 polymer ?
#
loop_
_entity_poly.entity_id
_entity_poly.type
_entity_poly.pdbx_seq_one_letter_code
_entity_poly.pdbx_strand_id
1 'polypeptide(L)' 'MEHNTWLICWRKTKIDLRSNRIGNTGAQQVALALKNNKLIEKLILAENSISKELQTHLEKEGKRLKFLVL' A
#
# COMPACT_ATOMS: atom_id res chain seq x y z
N MET A 1 6.23 -31.23 21.92
CA MET A 1 5.31 -30.76 20.85
C MET A 1 5.90 -29.48 20.30
N GLU A 2 6.86 -29.62 19.39
CA GLU A 2 7.47 -28.47 18.71
C GLU A 2 6.57 -28.10 17.53
N HIS A 3 5.92 -26.95 17.65
CA HIS A 3 5.21 -26.34 16.54
C HIS A 3 6.25 -25.91 15.49
N ASN A 4 6.49 -26.78 14.51
CA ASN A 4 7.30 -26.49 13.33
C ASN A 4 6.64 -25.39 12.49
N THR A 5 6.94 -24.16 12.87
CA THR A 5 6.49 -22.91 12.26
C THR A 5 7.57 -22.35 11.32
N TRP A 6 8.43 -23.23 10.77
CA TRP A 6 9.69 -22.81 10.15
C TRP A 6 9.66 -22.62 8.62
N LEU A 7 8.50 -22.79 7.96
CA LEU A 7 8.41 -22.61 6.49
C LEU A 7 7.17 -21.83 6.00
N ILE A 8 6.54 -21.01 6.84
CA ILE A 8 5.55 -20.03 6.34
C ILE A 8 6.27 -18.72 6.01
N CYS A 9 6.95 -18.70 4.86
CA CYS A 9 7.34 -17.44 4.24
C CYS A 9 6.06 -16.73 3.78
N TRP A 10 5.53 -15.80 4.59
CA TRP A 10 4.50 -14.88 4.12
C TRP A 10 5.06 -14.07 2.96
N ARG A 11 4.69 -14.47 1.73
CA ARG A 11 5.15 -13.78 0.52
C ARG A 11 4.52 -12.40 0.50
N LYS A 12 5.34 -11.39 0.78
CA LYS A 12 4.91 -9.99 0.74
C LYS A 12 4.50 -9.63 -0.69
N THR A 13 3.31 -9.06 -0.83
CA THR A 13 2.70 -8.69 -2.10
C THR A 13 2.87 -7.20 -2.34
N LYS A 14 3.11 -6.83 -3.59
CA LYS A 14 3.14 -5.44 -4.05
C LYS A 14 1.93 -5.23 -4.95
N ILE A 15 1.22 -4.14 -4.74
CA ILE A 15 0.10 -3.72 -5.58
C ILE A 15 0.57 -2.56 -6.45
N ASP A 16 0.45 -2.73 -7.76
CA ASP A 16 0.77 -1.72 -8.75
C ASP A 16 -0.52 -1.21 -9.39
N LEU A 17 -0.85 0.06 -9.13
CA LEU A 17 -2.00 0.77 -9.66
C LEU A 17 -1.56 2.02 -10.44
N ARG A 18 -0.31 2.06 -10.93
CA ARG A 18 0.19 3.20 -11.67
C ARG A 18 -0.62 3.50 -12.93
N SER A 19 -0.58 4.74 -13.40
CA SER A 19 -1.19 5.16 -14.67
C SER A 19 -2.69 4.85 -14.77
N ASN A 20 -3.43 5.04 -13.67
CA ASN A 20 -4.88 4.91 -13.64
C ASN A 20 -5.55 6.28 -13.39
N ARG A 21 -6.89 6.29 -13.42
CA ARG A 21 -7.69 7.48 -13.10
C ARG A 21 -8.15 7.49 -11.65
N ILE A 22 -7.30 7.03 -10.73
CA ILE A 22 -7.64 7.02 -9.30
C ILE A 22 -7.53 8.45 -8.77
N GLY A 23 -8.66 9.00 -8.32
CA GLY A 23 -8.71 10.28 -7.63
C GLY A 23 -8.35 10.17 -6.15
N ASN A 24 -8.30 11.32 -5.46
CA ASN A 24 -7.99 11.40 -4.04
C ASN A 24 -8.80 10.45 -3.15
N THR A 25 -10.12 10.43 -3.34
CA THR A 25 -11.02 9.57 -2.56
C THR A 25 -10.72 8.08 -2.77
N GLY A 26 -10.45 7.68 -4.02
CA GLY A 26 -10.10 6.29 -4.34
C GLY A 26 -8.77 5.89 -3.70
N ALA A 27 -7.75 6.74 -3.79
CA ALA A 27 -6.45 6.50 -3.17
C ALA A 27 -6.56 6.34 -1.65
N GLN A 28 -7.38 7.17 -0.98
CA GLN A 28 -7.64 7.06 0.46
C GLN A 28 -8.34 5.76 0.82
N GLN A 29 -9.36 5.35 0.06
CA GLN A 29 -10.07 4.09 0.34
C GLN A 29 -9.17 2.87 0.15
N VAL A 30 -8.35 2.86 -0.90
CA VAL A 30 -7.35 1.79 -1.11
C VAL A 30 -6.36 1.77 0.06
N ALA A 31 -5.83 2.93 0.47
CA ALA A 31 -4.92 3.01 1.60
C ALA A 31 -5.55 2.47 2.91
N LEU A 32 -6.80 2.84 3.19
CA LEU A 32 -7.56 2.39 4.37
C LEU A 32 -7.81 0.88 4.34
N ALA A 33 -8.25 0.34 3.21
CA ALA A 33 -8.50 -1.09 3.05
C ALA A 33 -7.22 -1.92 3.25
N LEU A 34 -6.08 -1.38 2.83
CA LEU A 34 -4.79 -2.06 2.91
C LEU A 34 -4.04 -1.82 4.23
N LYS A 35 -4.44 -0.82 5.03
CA LYS A 35 -3.77 -0.40 6.27
C LYS A 35 -3.54 -1.56 7.25
N ASN A 36 -4.51 -2.47 7.36
CA ASN A 36 -4.45 -3.61 8.28
C ASN A 36 -3.91 -4.90 7.63
N ASN A 37 -3.73 -4.92 6.30
CA ASN A 37 -3.27 -6.12 5.59
C ASN A 37 -1.80 -6.41 5.93
N LYS A 38 -1.50 -7.61 6.42
CA LYS A 38 -0.14 -8.03 6.83
C LYS A 38 0.69 -8.59 5.68
N LEU A 39 0.05 -8.91 4.56
CA LEU A 39 0.68 -9.52 3.39
C LEU A 39 1.18 -8.47 2.40
N ILE A 40 0.62 -7.25 2.39
CA ILE A 40 0.99 -6.22 1.41
C ILE A 40 2.04 -5.30 2.00
N GLU A 41 3.12 -5.10 1.25
CA GLU A 41 4.25 -4.24 1.68
C GLU A 41 4.30 -2.92 0.92
N LYS A 42 3.87 -2.92 -0.35
CA LYS A 42 4.00 -1.75 -1.23
C LYS A 42 2.73 -1.52 -2.03
N LEU A 43 2.34 -0.25 -2.10
CA LEU A 43 1.28 0.24 -2.97
C LEU A 43 1.86 1.33 -3.89
N ILE A 44 1.80 1.12 -5.19
CA ILE A 44 2.25 2.07 -6.20
C ILE A 44 1.01 2.75 -6.78
N LEU A 45 0.93 4.06 -6.63
CA LEU A 45 -0.13 4.93 -7.14
C LEU A 45 0.43 6.03 -8.06
N ALA A 46 1.66 5.86 -8.54
CA ALA A 46 2.29 6.77 -9.50
C ALA A 46 1.38 7.08 -10.71
N GLU A 47 1.53 8.27 -11.30
CA GLU A 47 0.77 8.64 -12.51
C GLU A 47 -0.78 8.51 -12.37
N ASN A 48 -1.32 8.79 -11.19
CA ASN A 48 -2.77 8.88 -10.95
C ASN A 48 -3.22 10.34 -10.68
N SER A 49 -4.53 10.57 -10.69
CA SER A 49 -5.14 11.89 -10.42
C SER A 49 -5.21 12.21 -8.91
N ILE A 50 -4.06 12.11 -8.22
CA ILE A 50 -3.93 12.35 -6.78
C ILE A 50 -3.25 13.69 -6.51
N SER A 51 -3.76 14.47 -5.57
CA SER A 51 -3.14 15.74 -5.18
C SER A 51 -1.87 15.52 -4.37
N LYS A 52 -0.91 16.43 -4.54
CA LYS A 52 0.37 16.41 -3.83
C LYS A 52 0.20 16.40 -2.30
N GLU A 53 -0.82 17.06 -1.77
CA GLU A 53 -1.11 17.02 -0.32
C GLU A 53 -1.43 15.60 0.12
N LEU A 54 -2.30 14.89 -0.62
CA LEU A 54 -2.66 13.53 -0.29
C LEU A 54 -1.46 12.58 -0.45
N GLN A 55 -0.62 12.79 -1.45
CA GLN A 55 0.64 12.04 -1.59
C GLN A 55 1.50 12.17 -0.32
N THR A 56 1.76 13.39 0.14
CA THR A 56 2.55 13.61 1.36
C THR A 56 1.88 13.05 2.62
N HIS A 57 0.55 13.05 2.68
CA HIS A 57 -0.20 12.46 3.79
C HIS A 57 -0.05 10.94 3.83
N LEU A 58 -0.24 10.27 2.68
CA LEU A 58 -0.09 8.81 2.56
C LEU A 58 1.34 8.36 2.84
N GLU A 59 2.34 9.09 2.36
CA GLU A 59 3.75 8.83 2.67
C GLU A 59 4.04 8.90 4.17
N LYS A 60 3.47 9.88 4.88
CA LYS A 60 3.62 10.02 6.35
C LYS A 60 2.86 8.94 7.13
N GLU A 61 1.69 8.52 6.65
CA GLU A 61 0.89 7.43 7.22
C GLU A 61 1.59 6.05 7.09
N GLY A 62 2.52 5.92 6.13
CA GLY A 62 3.21 4.69 5.76
C GLY A 62 4.21 4.14 6.79
N LYS A 63 3.78 3.85 8.04
CA LYS A 63 4.62 3.16 9.03
C LYS A 63 4.87 1.68 8.68
N ARG A 64 3.90 1.03 8.02
CA ARG A 64 3.99 -0.39 7.61
C ARG A 64 3.85 -0.61 6.10
N LEU A 65 2.83 -0.01 5.50
CA LEU A 65 2.61 -0.04 4.06
C LEU A 65 3.40 1.10 3.42
N LYS A 66 4.29 0.80 2.47
CA LYS A 66 5.03 1.82 1.74
C LYS A 66 4.22 2.29 0.54
N PHE A 67 3.95 3.58 0.49
CA PHE A 67 3.30 4.23 -0.64
C PHE A 67 4.35 4.76 -1.61
N LEU A 68 4.16 4.52 -2.91
CA LEU A 68 4.98 5.07 -4.00
C LEU A 68 4.07 5.91 -4.88
N VAL A 69 4.23 7.23 -4.77
CA VAL A 69 3.42 8.25 -5.44
C VAL A 69 4.37 9.22 -6.13
N LEU A 70 4.75 8.92 -7.37
CA LEU A 70 5.61 9.75 -8.23
C LEU A 70 4.94 10.01 -9.58
#